data_AF-R1EC24-F1
#
_entry.id   AF-R1EC24-F1
#
_cell.length_a   1.000
_cell.length_b   1.000
_cell.length_c   1.000
_cell.angle_alpha   90.00
_cell.angle_beta   90.00
_cell.angle_gamma   90.00
#
_symmetry.space_group_name_H-M   'P 1'
#
loop_
_entity.id
_entity.type
_entity.pdbx_description
1 polymer ?
#
loop_
_entity_poly.entity_id
_entity_poly.type
_entity_poly.pdbx_seq_one_letter_code
_entity_poly.pdbx_strand_id
1 'polypeptide(L)'
;MYQVPRLELLCAQALQESVAPATAVPLLEAAHATGDGRLLAQCRRFVADHAAEVRASGGVEQLRDFGVAKGLLGDALDQVAELKGAMRALRVAES
;
A
#
# COMPACT_ATOMS: atom_id res chain seq x y z
N MET A 1 -12.97 -24.46 -7.87
CA MET A 1 -11.97 -23.38 -7.83
C MET A 1 -11.08 -23.53 -9.05
N TYR A 2 -11.24 -22.67 -10.05
CA TYR A 2 -10.33 -22.67 -11.20
C TYR A 2 -9.02 -22.02 -10.75
N GLN A 3 -7.95 -22.80 -10.66
CA GLN A 3 -6.61 -22.29 -10.42
C GLN A 3 -6.13 -21.63 -11.71
N VAL A 4 -6.15 -20.29 -11.77
CA VAL A 4 -5.61 -19.54 -12.91
C VAL A 4 -4.43 -18.67 -12.45
N PRO A 5 -3.33 -19.27 -11.93
CA PRO A 5 -2.19 -18.53 -11.39
C PRO A 5 -1.49 -17.65 -12.44
N ARG A 6 -1.63 -17.96 -13.73
CA ARG A 6 -1.11 -17.11 -14.81
C ARG A 6 -1.93 -15.83 -15.03
N LEU A 7 -3.23 -15.87 -14.76
CA LEU A 7 -4.12 -14.71 -14.92
C LEU A 7 -3.97 -13.77 -13.74
N GLU A 8 -3.78 -14.30 -12.53
CA GLU A 8 -3.38 -13.53 -11.34
C GLU A 8 -2.02 -12.86 -11.54
N LEU A 9 -1.02 -13.56 -12.10
CA LEU A 9 0.29 -12.98 -12.42
C LEU A 9 0.21 -11.91 -13.50
N LEU A 10 -0.58 -12.13 -14.56
CA LEU A 10 -0.80 -11.15 -15.62
C LEU A 10 -1.59 -9.94 -15.12
N CYS A 11 -2.58 -10.14 -14.24
CA CYS A 11 -3.26 -9.04 -13.57
C CYS A 11 -2.29 -8.29 -12.65
N ALA A 12 -1.46 -8.97 -11.86
CA ALA A 12 -0.45 -8.33 -11.01
C ALA A 12 0.55 -7.51 -11.83
N GLN A 13 1.00 -8.01 -12.99
CA GLN A 13 1.86 -7.27 -13.94
C GLN A 13 1.13 -6.09 -14.59
N ALA A 14 -0.09 -6.28 -15.08
CA ALA A 14 -0.87 -5.19 -15.66
C ALA A 14 -1.24 -4.14 -14.61
N LEU A 15 -1.44 -4.53 -13.35
CA LEU A 15 -1.60 -3.64 -12.20
C LEU A 15 -0.29 -2.92 -11.88
N GLN A 16 0.87 -3.56 -11.95
CA GLN A 16 2.16 -2.86 -11.83
C GLN A 16 2.33 -1.78 -12.91
N GLU A 17 1.85 -2.03 -14.13
CA GLU A 17 1.93 -1.09 -15.24
C GLU A 17 0.79 -0.05 -15.25
N SER A 18 -0.32 -0.29 -14.55
CA SER A 18 -1.55 0.52 -14.63
C SER A 18 -2.09 1.07 -13.30
N VAL A 19 -1.45 0.80 -12.15
CA VAL A 19 -1.84 1.43 -10.88
C VAL A 19 -1.47 2.90 -10.96
N ALA A 20 -2.49 3.72 -11.24
CA ALA A 20 -2.41 5.16 -11.11
C ALA A 20 -2.70 5.53 -9.64
N PRO A 21 -2.17 6.67 -9.16
CA PRO A 21 -2.44 7.14 -7.80
C PRO A 21 -3.93 7.21 -7.45
N ALA A 22 -4.78 7.54 -8.42
CA ALA A 22 -6.23 7.61 -8.29
C ALA A 22 -6.93 6.25 -8.11
N THR A 23 -6.34 5.17 -8.64
CA THR A 23 -6.94 3.82 -8.60
C THR A 23 -6.33 2.92 -7.52
N ALA A 24 -5.21 3.32 -6.93
CA ALA A 24 -4.49 2.56 -5.91
C ALA A 24 -5.35 2.24 -4.67
N VAL A 25 -6.13 3.20 -4.18
CA VAL A 25 -6.98 3.01 -3.00
C VAL A 25 -8.19 2.11 -3.29
N PRO A 26 -8.99 2.33 -4.35
CA PRO A 26 -10.06 1.41 -4.73
C PRO A 26 -9.60 -0.03 -4.97
N LEU A 27 -8.42 -0.22 -5.57
CA LEU A 27 -7.83 -1.55 -5.78
C LEU A 27 -7.41 -2.21 -4.47
N LEU A 28 -6.89 -1.41 -3.54
CA LEU A 28 -6.55 -1.90 -2.21
C LEU A 28 -7.80 -2.38 -1.43
N GLU A 29 -8.91 -1.65 -1.53
CA GLU A 29 -10.19 -2.05 -0.95
C GLU A 29 -10.74 -3.32 -1.59
N ALA A 30 -10.67 -3.43 -2.92
CA ALA A 30 -11.06 -4.65 -3.62
C ALA A 30 -10.21 -5.86 -3.18
N ALA A 31 -8.89 -5.68 -3.08
CA ALA A 31 -7.97 -6.73 -2.61
C ALA A 31 -8.26 -7.16 -1.16
N HIS A 32 -8.64 -6.21 -0.30
CA HIS A 32 -9.04 -6.50 1.07
C HIS A 32 -10.34 -7.33 1.12
N ALA A 33 -11.34 -6.92 0.35
CA ALA A 33 -12.63 -7.60 0.29
C ALA A 33 -12.53 -9.02 -0.29
N THR A 34 -11.64 -9.26 -1.25
CA THR A 34 -11.40 -10.58 -1.83
C THR A 34 -10.46 -11.46 -1.00
N GLY A 35 -9.76 -10.87 -0.03
CA GLY A 35 -8.77 -11.57 0.80
C GLY A 35 -7.47 -11.92 0.06
N ASP A 36 -7.16 -11.25 -1.05
CA ASP A 36 -5.90 -11.44 -1.78
C ASP A 36 -4.76 -10.73 -1.05
N GLY A 37 -4.08 -11.47 -0.18
CA GLY A 37 -2.98 -10.94 0.63
C GLY A 37 -1.78 -10.44 -0.18
N ARG A 38 -1.52 -10.99 -1.37
CA ARG A 38 -0.38 -10.57 -2.20
C ARG A 38 -0.68 -9.24 -2.87
N LEU A 39 -1.85 -9.11 -3.48
CA LEU A 39 -2.28 -7.87 -4.09
C LEU A 39 -2.44 -6.76 -3.05
N LEU A 40 -2.98 -7.09 -1.87
CA LEU A 40 -3.10 -6.16 -0.76
C LEU A 40 -1.74 -5.62 -0.31
N ALA A 41 -0.74 -6.48 -0.14
CA ALA A 41 0.61 -6.07 0.23
C ALA A 41 1.24 -5.16 -0.84
N GLN A 42 1.05 -5.50 -2.12
CA GLN A 42 1.57 -4.72 -3.23
C GLN A 42 0.93 -3.33 -3.33
N CYS A 43 -0.40 -3.24 -3.22
CA CYS A 43 -1.12 -1.96 -3.23
C CYS A 43 -0.72 -1.09 -2.02
N ARG A 44 -0.54 -1.67 -0.84
CA ARG A 44 -0.05 -0.93 0.34
C ARG A 44 1.34 -0.37 0.12
N ARG A 45 2.24 -1.17 -0.48
CA ARG A 45 3.58 -0.70 -0.83
C ARG A 45 3.53 0.46 -1.81
N PHE A 46 2.74 0.34 -2.87
CA PHE A 46 2.55 1.42 -3.85
C PHE A 46 2.01 2.70 -3.19
N VAL A 47 1.01 2.59 -2.31
CA VAL A 47 0.46 3.75 -1.59
C VAL A 47 1.50 4.39 -0.67
N ALA A 48 2.34 3.58 -0.02
CA ALA A 48 3.43 4.10 0.81
C ALA A 48 4.48 4.85 -0.03
N ASP A 49 4.90 4.27 -1.16
CA ASP A 49 5.91 4.84 -2.04
C ASP A 49 5.41 6.11 -2.79
N HIS A 50 4.10 6.21 -3.06
CA HIS A 50 3.45 7.31 -3.79
C HIS A 50 2.43 8.11 -2.96
N ALA A 51 2.60 8.18 -1.64
CA ALA A 51 1.59 8.72 -0.71
C ALA A 51 1.12 10.15 -1.07
N ALA A 52 2.02 11.01 -1.53
CA ALA A 52 1.70 12.38 -1.91
C ALA A 52 0.77 12.44 -3.14
N GLU A 53 1.04 11.62 -4.15
CA GLU A 53 0.27 11.55 -5.39
C GLU A 53 -1.10 10.90 -5.15
N VAL A 54 -1.13 9.84 -4.33
CA VAL A 54 -2.38 9.15 -3.94
C VAL A 54 -3.28 10.10 -3.17
N ARG A 55 -2.73 10.89 -2.26
CA ARG A 55 -3.48 11.95 -1.57
C ARG A 55 -3.96 13.03 -2.53
N ALA A 56 -3.09 13.53 -3.43
CA ALA A 56 -3.46 14.57 -4.39
C ALA A 56 -4.58 14.13 -5.36
N SER A 57 -4.67 12.83 -5.66
CA SER A 57 -5.74 12.28 -6.48
C SER A 57 -7.09 12.18 -5.77
N GLY A 58 -7.18 12.46 -4.46
CA GLY A 58 -8.40 12.32 -3.68
C GLY A 58 -8.74 10.87 -3.31
N GLY A 59 -7.82 9.93 -3.51
CA GLY A 59 -8.06 8.50 -3.28
C GLY A 59 -8.25 8.16 -1.81
N VAL A 60 -7.55 8.86 -0.92
CA VAL A 60 -7.63 8.66 0.54
C VAL A 60 -8.98 9.15 1.08
N GLU A 61 -9.48 10.26 0.55
CA GLU A 61 -10.77 10.87 0.92
C GLU A 61 -11.96 10.01 0.47
N GLN A 62 -11.76 9.19 -0.55
CA GLN A 62 -12.76 8.25 -1.08
C GLN A 62 -12.73 6.88 -0.39
N LEU A 63 -11.77 6.65 0.51
CA LEU A 63 -11.63 5.41 1.27
C LEU A 63 -12.87 5.15 2.13
N ARG A 64 -13.46 3.96 1.99
CA ARG A 64 -14.68 3.50 2.66
C ARG A 64 -14.42 2.29 3.56
N ASP A 65 -13.41 1.49 3.24
CA ASP A 65 -13.07 0.29 3.98
C ASP A 65 -12.22 0.62 5.21
N PHE A 66 -12.81 0.37 6.39
CA PHE A 66 -12.16 0.65 7.67
C PHE A 66 -11.03 -0.33 8.00
N GLY A 67 -11.07 -1.55 7.46
CA GLY A 67 -9.99 -2.53 7.59
C GLY A 67 -8.75 -2.08 6.82
N VAL A 68 -8.95 -1.58 5.60
CA VAL A 68 -7.88 -0.95 4.81
C VAL A 68 -7.32 0.29 5.48
N ALA A 69 -8.18 1.18 5.97
CA ALA A 69 -7.77 2.39 6.68
C ALA A 69 -6.86 2.07 7.87
N LYS A 70 -7.25 1.07 8.68
CA LYS A 70 -6.44 0.57 9.80
C LYS A 70 -5.11 -0.01 9.34
N GLY A 71 -5.12 -0.75 8.23
CA GLY A 71 -3.90 -1.27 7.63
C GLY A 71 -2.92 -0.16 7.29
N LEU A 72 -3.35 0.82 6.49
CA LEU A 72 -2.51 1.95 6.09
C LEU A 72 -2.00 2.76 7.29
N LEU A 73 -2.81 2.91 8.34
CA LEU A 73 -2.37 3.53 9.58
C LEU A 73 -1.27 2.72 10.28
N GLY A 74 -1.42 1.40 10.34
CA GLY A 74 -0.38 0.50 10.86
C GLY A 74 0.93 0.66 10.10
N ASP A 75 0.88 0.68 8.77
CA ASP A 75 2.07 0.86 7.93
C ASP A 75 2.76 2.21 8.20
N ALA A 76 1.97 3.27 8.38
CA ALA A 76 2.50 4.59 8.71
C ALA A 76 3.16 4.63 10.10
N LEU A 77 2.59 3.92 11.09
CA LEU A 77 3.17 3.80 12.43
C LEU A 77 4.51 3.05 12.39
N ASP A 78 4.58 1.97 11.61
CA ASP A 78 5.81 1.19 11.44
C ASP A 78 6.90 2.04 10.77
N GLN A 79 6.57 2.78 9.71
CA GLN A 79 7.51 3.70 9.05
C GLN A 79 8.04 4.79 10.01
N VAL A 80 7.17 5.35 10.86
CA VAL A 80 7.58 6.33 11.88
C VAL A 80 8.50 5.69 12.93
N ALA A 81 8.25 4.44 13.31
CA ALA A 81 9.10 3.71 14.23
C ALA A 81 10.50 3.45 13.63
N GLU A 82 10.56 3.02 12.37
CA GLU A 82 11.80 2.82 11.63
C GLU A 82 12.60 4.13 11.50
N LEU A 83 11.95 5.22 11.11
CA LEU A 83 12.58 6.54 11.01
C LEU A 83 13.16 7.01 12.35
N LYS A 84 12.41 6.84 13.44
CA LYS A 84 12.89 7.17 14.79
C LYS A 84 14.10 6.32 15.18
N GLY A 85 14.12 5.04 14.81
CA GLY A 85 15.26 4.15 15.00
C GLY A 85 16.50 4.64 14.24
N ALA A 86 16.34 4.96 12.96
CA ALA A 86 17.41 5.48 12.12
C ALA A 86 18.00 6.81 12.64
N MET A 87 17.14 7.74 13.08
CA MET A 87 17.58 9.01 13.68
C MET A 87 18.39 8.80 14.96
N ARG A 88 18.01 7.84 15.81
CA ARG A 88 18.77 7.51 17.02
C ARG A 88 20.14 6.94 16.68
N ALA A 89 20.22 6.06 15.68
CA ALA A 89 21.47 5.49 15.23
C ALA A 89 22.42 6.56 14.65
N LEU A 90 21.89 7.50 13.86
CA LEU A 90 22.66 8.61 13.31
C LEU A 90 23.28 9.48 14.43
N ARG A 91 22.47 9.84 15.43
CA ARG A 91 22.92 10.67 16.57
C ARG A 91 24.03 10.01 17.39
N VAL A 92 24.03 8.68 17.50
CA VAL A 92 25.08 7.92 18.19
C VAL A 92 26.37 7.88 17.36
N ALA A 93 26.28 7.83 16.04
CA ALA A 93 27.45 7.82 15.15
C ALA A 93 28.16 9.18 15.06
N GLU A 94 27.45 10.27 15.35
CA GLU A 94 27.99 11.64 15.37
C GLU A 94 28.60 12.05 16.73
N SER A 95 28.47 11.21 17.77
CA SER A 95 29.01 11.45 19.13
C SER A 95 30.31 10.68 19.38
#